data_AF-A0A959FEI0-F1
#
_entry.id   AF-A0A959FEI0-F1
#
_cell.length_a   1.000
_cell.length_b   1.000
_cell.length_c   1.000
_cell.angle_alpha   90.00
_cell.angle_beta   90.00
_cell.angle_gamma   90.00
#
_symmetry.space_group_name_H-M   'P 1'
#
loop_
_entity.id
_entity.type
_entity.pdbx_description
1 polymer ?
#
loop_
_entity_poly.entity_id
_entity_poly.type
_entity_poly.pdbx_seq_one_letter_code
_entity_poly.pdbx_strand_id
1 'polypeptide(L)'
;MPITIRASYYLMLLISCLSTSLMAQDGHKAKIPQLDNPMTVEYLKKNLEKKSPRLVLNRQIEKELKQKLKTDPVLQNMYAALKLNATEIQKEPL
;
A
#
# COMPACT_ATOMS: atom_id res chain seq x y z
N MET A 1 -44.26 -14.50 -45.47
CA MET A 1 -44.38 -13.97 -44.09
C MET A 1 -43.73 -14.81 -42.95
N PRO A 2 -42.88 -15.85 -43.15
CA PRO A 2 -42.26 -16.56 -42.00
C PRO A 2 -40.88 -16.02 -41.57
N ILE A 3 -40.17 -15.33 -42.46
CA ILE A 3 -38.79 -14.87 -42.25
C ILE A 3 -38.73 -13.68 -41.28
N THR A 4 -39.69 -12.75 -41.40
CA THR A 4 -39.80 -11.59 -40.50
C THR A 4 -40.09 -11.99 -39.06
N ILE A 5 -40.89 -13.03 -38.86
CA ILE A 5 -41.24 -13.57 -37.54
C ILE A 5 -40.01 -14.22 -36.90
N ARG A 6 -39.25 -15.02 -37.65
CA ARG A 6 -38.00 -15.64 -37.16
C ARG A 6 -36.95 -14.59 -36.79
N ALA A 7 -36.79 -13.56 -37.62
CA ALA A 7 -35.89 -12.43 -37.34
C ALA A 7 -36.31 -11.66 -36.06
N SER A 8 -37.61 -11.51 -35.83
CA SER A 8 -38.13 -10.89 -34.60
C SER A 8 -37.81 -11.72 -33.35
N TYR A 9 -37.88 -13.06 -33.41
CA TYR A 9 -37.47 -13.92 -32.31
C TYR A 9 -35.97 -13.83 -32.01
N TYR A 10 -35.12 -13.81 -33.04
CA TYR A 10 -33.68 -13.63 -32.85
C TYR A 10 -33.36 -12.25 -32.26
N LEU A 11 -34.06 -11.20 -32.70
CA LEU A 11 -33.91 -9.85 -32.16
C LEU A 11 -34.34 -9.77 -30.68
N MET A 12 -35.47 -10.38 -30.32
CA MET A 12 -35.92 -10.45 -28.92
C MET A 12 -34.93 -11.23 -28.03
N LEU A 13 -34.37 -12.33 -28.54
CA LEU A 13 -33.40 -13.15 -27.81
C LEU A 13 -32.06 -12.42 -27.61
N LEU A 14 -31.64 -11.62 -28.60
CA LEU A 14 -30.43 -10.80 -28.53
C LEU A 14 -30.57 -9.61 -27.56
N ILE A 15 -31.75 -8.98 -27.51
CA ILE A 15 -32.06 -7.92 -26.54
C ILE A 15 -32.13 -8.48 -25.11
N SER A 16 -32.70 -9.67 -24.90
CA SER A 16 -32.77 -10.31 -23.58
C SER A 16 -31.39 -10.68 -23.02
N CYS A 17 -30.40 -10.92 -23.89
CA CYS A 17 -29.03 -11.25 -23.48
C CYS A 17 -28.21 -9.99 -23.13
N LEU A 18 -28.52 -8.84 -23.75
CA LEU A 18 -27.88 -7.56 -23.45
C LEU A 18 -28.29 -6.99 -22.08
N SER A 19 -29.51 -7.28 -21.61
CA SER A 19 -30.02 -6.74 -20.35
C SER A 19 -29.37 -7.34 -19.08
N THR A 20 -28.81 -8.55 -19.16
CA THR A 20 -28.20 -9.23 -17.99
C THR A 20 -26.82 -8.69 -17.64
N SER A 21 -26.12 -8.04 -18.57
CA SER A 21 -24.78 -7.47 -18.35
C SER A 21 -24.80 -6.06 -17.78
N LEU A 22 -25.91 -5.32 -17.91
CA LEU A 22 -26.03 -3.95 -17.38
C LEU A 22 -26.23 -3.91 -15.85
N MET A 23 -26.85 -4.94 -15.25
CA MET A 23 -27.12 -5.01 -13.81
C MET A 23 -25.92 -5.51 -12.97
N ALA A 24 -24.83 -5.94 -13.61
CA ALA A 24 -23.65 -6.47 -12.91
C ALA A 24 -22.68 -5.38 -12.41
N GLN A 25 -22.90 -4.11 -12.80
CA GLN A 25 -22.00 -2.99 -12.46
C GLN A 25 -22.59 -1.98 -11.48
N ASP A 26 -23.76 -2.25 -10.90
CA ASP A 26 -24.32 -1.39 -9.85
C ASP A 26 -23.90 -1.88 -8.46
N GLY A 27 -23.09 -1.05 -7.77
CA GLY A 27 -23.25 -0.89 -6.33
C GLY A 27 -22.18 -1.45 -5.41
N HIS A 28 -21.02 -1.91 -5.88
CA HIS A 28 -19.85 -2.10 -5.00
C HIS A 28 -18.72 -1.12 -5.34
N LYS A 29 -19.03 0.19 -5.29
CA LYS A 29 -18.16 1.12 -4.55
C LYS A 29 -18.26 0.78 -3.05
N ALA A 30 -18.05 -0.48 -2.68
CA ALA A 30 -17.92 -0.85 -1.30
C ALA A 30 -16.79 0.01 -0.78
N LYS A 31 -17.11 0.87 0.19
CA LYS A 31 -16.12 1.55 1.01
C LYS A 31 -15.06 0.50 1.31
N ILE A 32 -13.86 0.67 0.77
CA ILE A 32 -12.73 -0.20 1.09
C ILE A 32 -12.69 -0.20 2.62
N PRO A 33 -12.86 -1.35 3.28
CA PRO A 33 -12.85 -1.39 4.74
C PRO A 33 -11.52 -0.80 5.19
N GLN A 34 -11.60 0.28 5.95
CA GLN A 34 -10.40 0.94 6.46
C GLN A 34 -9.83 0.08 7.58
N LEU A 35 -8.53 -0.15 7.55
CA LEU A 35 -7.85 -0.84 8.61
C LEU A 35 -7.69 0.13 9.79
N ASP A 36 -8.37 -0.15 10.89
CA ASP A 36 -8.16 0.59 12.12
C ASP A 36 -6.75 0.30 12.66
N ASN A 37 -6.04 1.34 13.09
CA ASN A 37 -4.74 1.17 13.71
C ASN A 37 -4.94 0.61 15.14
N PRO A 38 -4.47 -0.62 15.43
CA PRO A 38 -4.65 -1.22 16.75
C PRO A 38 -3.77 -0.59 17.84
N MET A 39 -2.83 0.29 17.47
CA MET A 39 -1.89 0.90 18.42
C MET A 39 -2.50 2.13 19.10
N THR A 40 -2.77 2.00 20.40
CA THR A 40 -3.30 3.11 21.21
C THR A 40 -2.20 4.03 21.71
N VAL A 41 -2.55 5.28 22.01
CA VAL A 41 -1.63 6.28 22.57
C VAL A 41 -1.09 5.81 23.92
N GLU A 42 -1.92 5.18 24.74
CA GLU A 42 -1.58 4.61 26.04
C GLU A 42 -0.56 3.48 25.88
N TYR A 43 -0.78 2.59 24.91
CA TYR A 43 0.16 1.51 24.59
C TYR A 43 1.52 2.07 24.18
N LEU A 44 1.54 3.06 23.27
CA LEU A 44 2.79 3.68 22.84
C LEU A 44 3.50 4.41 23.99
N LYS A 45 2.78 5.15 24.83
CA LYS A 45 3.36 5.83 26.01
C LYS A 45 3.93 4.84 27.03
N LYS A 46 3.32 3.66 27.18
CA LYS A 46 3.76 2.62 28.10
C LYS A 46 4.99 1.86 27.59
N ASN A 47 5.04 1.55 26.30
CA ASN A 47 6.01 0.62 25.73
C ASN A 47 7.16 1.29 24.96
N LEU A 48 6.99 2.52 24.46
CA LEU A 48 8.10 3.23 23.82
C LEU A 48 9.06 3.80 24.86
N GLU A 49 10.35 3.76 24.53
CA GLU A 49 11.37 4.43 25.35
C GLU A 49 11.01 5.91 25.55
N LYS A 50 11.18 6.41 26.78
CA LYS A 50 10.91 7.82 27.11
C LYS A 50 11.94 8.77 26.49
N LYS A 51 13.15 8.27 26.23
CA LYS A 51 14.27 9.03 25.66
C LYS A 51 14.19 8.96 24.14
N SER A 52 14.42 10.08 23.48
CA SER A 52 14.56 10.12 22.03
C SER A 52 15.99 9.79 21.61
N PRO A 53 16.19 9.21 20.42
CA PRO A 53 15.18 8.66 19.48
C PRO A 53 14.54 7.34 19.97
N ARG A 54 13.23 7.16 19.68
CA ARG A 54 12.38 6.10 20.27
C ARG A 54 12.13 4.88 19.37
N LEU A 55 12.35 5.02 18.06
CA LEU A 55 11.97 4.02 17.07
C LEU A 55 13.18 3.61 16.23
N VAL A 56 13.38 2.30 16.11
CA VAL A 56 14.40 1.61 15.29
C VAL A 56 15.85 1.93 15.66
N LEU A 57 16.25 3.20 15.64
CA LEU A 57 17.60 3.66 15.95
C LEU A 57 17.59 4.39 17.30
N ASN A 58 17.89 3.69 18.39
CA ASN A 58 18.17 4.30 19.69
C ASN A 58 19.70 4.45 19.88
N ARG A 59 20.13 5.10 20.97
CA ARG A 59 21.58 5.35 21.23
C ARG A 59 22.41 4.08 21.28
N GLN A 60 21.83 2.97 21.74
CA GLN A 60 22.53 1.69 21.85
C GLN A 60 22.72 1.09 20.45
N ILE A 61 21.63 0.98 19.69
CA ILE A 61 21.63 0.45 18.31
C ILE A 61 22.53 1.31 17.41
N GLU A 62 22.53 2.63 17.58
CA GLU A 62 23.41 3.52 16.81
C GLU A 62 24.90 3.21 17.05
N LYS A 63 25.30 2.99 18.31
CA LYS A 63 26.70 2.64 18.64
C LYS A 63 27.09 1.30 18.03
N GLU A 64 26.23 0.30 18.16
CA GLU A 64 26.46 -1.03 17.58
C GLU A 64 26.52 -0.98 16.06
N LEU A 65 25.61 -0.23 15.43
CA LEU A 65 25.58 -0.05 13.98
C LEU A 65 26.87 0.63 13.48
N LYS A 66 27.35 1.67 14.17
CA LYS A 66 28.63 2.34 13.84
C LYS A 66 29.83 1.42 13.98
N GLN A 67 29.82 0.49 14.93
CA GLN A 67 30.87 -0.51 15.07
C GLN A 67 30.82 -1.52 13.91
N LYS A 68 29.65 -2.09 13.63
CA LYS A 68 29.46 -3.06 12.56
C LYS A 68 29.77 -2.48 11.18
N LEU A 69 29.47 -1.20 10.96
CA LEU A 69 29.77 -0.50 9.71
C LEU A 69 31.26 -0.49 9.37
N LYS A 70 32.16 -0.69 10.34
CA LYS A 70 33.61 -0.74 10.07
C LYS A 70 34.05 -2.07 9.46
N THR A 71 33.30 -3.13 9.70
CA THR A 71 33.74 -4.51 9.41
C THR A 71 32.81 -5.25 8.47
N ASP A 72 31.52 -4.92 8.47
CA ASP A 72 30.51 -5.64 7.71
C ASP A 72 30.31 -5.01 6.31
N PRO A 73 30.70 -5.70 5.23
CA PRO A 73 30.61 -5.17 3.87
C PRO A 73 29.17 -4.99 3.39
N VAL A 74 28.21 -5.77 3.89
CA VAL A 74 26.79 -5.65 3.51
C VAL A 74 26.23 -4.37 4.11
N LEU A 75 26.52 -4.11 5.38
CA LEU A 75 26.09 -2.87 6.05
C LEU A 75 26.75 -1.64 5.43
N GLN A 76 28.01 -1.73 5.01
CA GLN A 76 28.69 -0.64 4.29
C GLN A 76 27.98 -0.31 2.98
N ASN A 77 27.67 -1.32 2.18
CA ASN A 77 26.95 -1.13 0.92
C ASN A 77 25.55 -0.53 1.14
N MET A 78 24.80 -1.07 2.11
CA MET A 78 23.47 -0.54 2.44
C MET A 78 23.55 0.92 2.92
N TYR A 79 24.52 1.26 3.77
CA TYR A 79 24.74 2.63 4.23
C TYR A 79 25.05 3.59 3.08
N ALA A 80 25.88 3.16 2.11
CA ALA A 80 26.18 3.95 0.93
C ALA A 80 24.91 4.24 0.09
N ALA A 81 24.05 3.23 -0.12
CA ALA A 81 22.78 3.40 -0.82
C ALA A 81 21.84 4.37 -0.09
N LEU A 82 21.71 4.23 1.24
CA LEU A 82 20.91 5.16 2.05
C LEU A 82 21.45 6.58 1.99
N LYS A 83 22.77 6.76 2.01
CA LYS A 83 23.41 8.08 1.92
C LYS A 83 23.17 8.75 0.56
N LEU A 84 23.20 7.98 -0.52
CA LEU A 84 22.87 8.46 -1.86
C LEU A 84 21.42 8.96 -1.90
N ASN A 85 20.48 8.14 -1.44
CA ASN A 85 19.06 8.50 -1.41
C ASN A 85 18.78 9.72 -0.53
N ALA A 86 19.43 9.82 0.64
CA ALA A 86 19.28 10.96 1.53
C ALA A 86 19.76 12.27 0.89
N THR A 87 20.81 12.20 0.07
CA THR A 87 21.34 13.35 -0.67
C THR A 87 20.36 13.82 -1.74
N GLU A 88 19.68 12.91 -2.42
CA GLU A 88 18.64 13.26 -3.39
C GLU A 88 17.39 13.86 -2.71
N ILE A 89 16.92 13.27 -1.60
CA ILE A 89 15.77 13.79 -0.84
C ILE A 89 16.02 15.22 -0.35
N GLN A 90 17.26 15.56 0.06
CA GLN A 90 17.60 16.93 0.49
C GLN A 90 17.48 17.98 -0.62
N LYS A 91 17.41 17.59 -1.89
CA LYS A 91 17.20 18.50 -3.02
C LYS A 91 15.73 18.75 -3.30
N GLU A 92 14.83 17.94 -2.75
CA GLU A 92 13.38 18.09 -2.92
C GLU A 92 12.86 19.33 -2.16
N PRO A 93 11.82 20.01 -2.67
CA PRO A 93 11.22 21.13 -1.98
C PRO A 93 10.52 20.70 -0.68
N LEU A 94 10.45 21.63 0.28
CA LEU A 94 9.77 21.47 1.57
C LEU A 94 8.27 21.66 1.47
#